data_AF-A0AAU3NKY1-F1
#
_entry.id   AF-A0AAU3NKY1-F1
#
_cell.length_a   1.000
_cell.length_b   1.000
_cell.length_c   1.000
_cell.angle_alpha   90.00
_cell.angle_beta   90.00
_cell.angle_gamma   90.00
#
_symmetry.space_group_name_H-M   'P 1'
#
loop_
_entity.id
_entity.type
_entity.pdbx_description
1 polymer ?
#
loop_
_entity_poly.entity_id
_entity_poly.type
_entity_poly.pdbx_seq_one_letter_code
_entity_poly.pdbx_strand_id
1 'polypeptide(L)'
;MATDHEPSDENQRVYARHKRHHEAAKAELEEVRTRAEADLLAGSTPAELAKLTGLSDEFFRRIARKVGAERKREPTVGREVEAKRASEPEA
;
A
#
# COMPACT_ATOMS: atom_id res chain seq x y z
N MET A 1 -26.09 6.05 -27.39
CA MET A 1 -26.63 4.69 -27.57
C MET A 1 -25.93 3.81 -26.54
N ALA A 2 -26.61 3.44 -25.46
CA ALA A 2 -26.10 2.40 -24.58
C ALA A 2 -26.42 1.08 -25.28
N THR A 3 -25.40 0.43 -25.83
CA THR A 3 -25.54 -0.95 -26.29
C THR A 3 -25.65 -1.81 -25.05
N ASP A 4 -26.81 -2.40 -24.82
CA ASP A 4 -27.03 -3.41 -23.78
C ASP A 4 -26.12 -4.60 -24.08
N HIS A 5 -24.90 -4.55 -23.55
CA HIS A 5 -23.90 -5.59 -23.74
C HIS A 5 -24.22 -6.72 -22.76
N GLU A 6 -24.80 -7.80 -23.28
CA GLU A 6 -24.99 -9.03 -22.52
C GLU A 6 -23.71 -9.90 -22.62
N PRO A 7 -23.04 -10.21 -21.50
CA PRO A 7 -21.85 -11.03 -21.52
C PRO A 7 -22.18 -12.45 -21.97
N SER A 8 -21.46 -12.97 -22.96
CA SER A 8 -21.63 -14.35 -23.44
C SER A 8 -21.42 -15.38 -22.31
N ASP A 9 -22.04 -16.56 -22.45
CA ASP A 9 -21.93 -17.67 -21.48
C ASP A 9 -20.48 -18.07 -21.20
N GLU A 10 -19.60 -17.97 -22.19
CA GLU A 10 -18.17 -18.23 -22.03
C GLU A 10 -17.51 -17.20 -21.11
N ASN A 11 -17.80 -15.91 -21.30
CA ASN A 11 -17.30 -14.83 -20.45
C ASN A 11 -17.80 -14.99 -19.01
N GLN A 12 -19.07 -15.35 -18.83
CA GLN A 12 -19.64 -15.60 -17.50
C GLN A 12 -18.91 -16.73 -16.77
N ARG A 13 -18.55 -17.82 -17.47
CA ARG A 13 -17.76 -18.92 -16.89
C ARG A 13 -16.34 -18.49 -16.50
N VAL A 14 -15.68 -17.72 -17.36
CA VAL A 14 -14.33 -17.19 -17.07
C VAL A 14 -14.35 -16.30 -15.84
N TYR A 15 -15.30 -15.36 -15.75
CA TYR A 15 -15.44 -14.47 -14.61
C TYR A 15 -15.85 -15.20 -13.34
N ALA A 16 -16.73 -16.21 -13.43
CA ALA A 16 -17.09 -17.05 -12.28
C ALA A 16 -15.88 -17.82 -11.73
N ARG A 17 -15.02 -18.36 -12.61
CA ARG A 17 -13.77 -19.02 -12.20
C ARG A 17 -12.83 -18.03 -11.52
N HIS A 18 -12.62 -16.87 -12.12
CA HIS A 18 -11.76 -15.83 -11.54
C HIS A 18 -12.28 -15.37 -10.16
N LYS A 19 -13.60 -15.15 -10.03
CA LYS A 19 -14.26 -14.77 -8.77
C LYS A 19 -13.96 -15.75 -7.65
N ARG A 20 -14.07 -17.06 -7.89
CA ARG A 20 -13.78 -18.09 -6.89
C ARG A 20 -12.34 -18.05 -6.40
N HIS A 21 -11.38 -17.92 -7.32
CA HIS A 21 -9.96 -17.77 -6.94
C HIS A 21 -9.70 -16.50 -6.14
N HIS A 22 -10.33 -15.39 -6.54
CA HIS A 22 -10.20 -14.13 -5.81
C HIS A 22 -10.86 -14.20 -4.41
N GLU A 23 -11.97 -14.91 -4.25
CA GLU A 23 -12.60 -15.12 -2.95
C GLU A 23 -11.72 -15.94 -2.01
N ALA A 24 -11.04 -16.98 -2.51
CA ALA A 24 -10.05 -17.72 -1.73
C ALA A 24 -8.87 -16.81 -1.32
N ALA A 25 -8.34 -16.01 -2.26
CA ALA A 25 -7.24 -15.08 -2.00
C ALA A 25 -7.62 -13.96 -0.99
N LYS A 26 -8.90 -13.61 -0.86
CA LYS A 26 -9.36 -12.65 0.16
C LYS A 26 -9.15 -13.17 1.58
N ALA A 27 -9.32 -14.47 1.83
CA ALA A 27 -9.11 -15.04 3.15
C ALA A 27 -7.64 -14.92 3.57
N GLU A 28 -6.72 -15.23 2.66
CA GLU A 28 -5.27 -15.09 2.86
C GLU A 28 -4.87 -13.61 3.08
N LEU A 29 -5.50 -12.69 2.35
CA LEU A 29 -5.26 -11.24 2.49
C LEU A 29 -5.56 -10.70 3.89
N GLU A 30 -6.59 -11.21 4.57
CA GLU A 30 -6.88 -10.77 5.94
C GLU A 30 -5.80 -11.26 6.92
N GLU A 31 -5.27 -12.48 6.75
CA GLU A 31 -4.16 -12.97 7.57
C GLU A 31 -2.88 -12.14 7.32
N VAL A 32 -2.58 -11.83 6.05
CA VAL A 32 -1.49 -10.91 5.68
C VAL A 32 -1.67 -9.55 6.34
N ARG A 33 -2.90 -9.03 6.39
CA ARG A 33 -3.20 -7.74 7.02
C ARG A 33 -2.89 -7.76 8.51
N THR A 34 -3.34 -8.78 9.24
CA THR A 34 -3.07 -8.91 10.68
C THR A 34 -1.58 -9.02 10.98
N ARG A 35 -0.83 -9.81 10.20
CA ARG A 35 0.64 -9.90 10.36
C ARG A 35 1.33 -8.58 10.02
N ALA A 36 0.92 -7.93 8.94
CA ALA A 36 1.47 -6.64 8.54
C ALA A 36 1.25 -5.55 9.60
N GLU A 37 0.10 -5.53 10.28
CA GLU A 37 -0.14 -4.61 11.40
C GLU A 37 0.91 -4.80 12.51
N ALA A 38 1.20 -6.05 12.91
CA ALA A 38 2.21 -6.37 13.92
C ALA A 38 3.63 -6.03 13.44
N ASP A 39 3.98 -6.38 12.20
CA ASP A 39 5.31 -6.15 11.63
C ASP A 39 5.61 -4.65 11.48
N LEU A 40 4.61 -3.85 11.09
CA LEU A 40 4.74 -2.39 11.00
C LEU A 40 4.96 -1.76 12.37
N LEU A 41 4.26 -2.23 13.41
CA LEU A 41 4.46 -1.78 14.79
C LEU A 41 5.83 -2.21 15.35
N ALA A 42 6.33 -3.38 14.95
CA ALA A 42 7.68 -3.85 15.25
C ALA A 42 8.78 -3.06 14.50
N GLY A 43 8.39 -2.23 13.53
CA GLY A 43 9.28 -1.33 12.82
C GLY A 43 9.64 -1.79 11.42
N SER A 44 8.98 -2.78 10.82
CA SER A 44 9.15 -3.08 9.39
C SER A 44 8.68 -1.91 8.53
N THR A 45 9.24 -1.76 7.32
CA THR A 45 8.81 -0.74 6.37
C THR A 45 7.75 -1.26 5.40
N PRO A 46 6.85 -0.40 4.90
CA PRO A 46 5.91 -0.77 3.85
C PRO A 46 6.56 -1.37 2.59
N ALA A 47 7.77 -0.92 2.24
CA ALA A 47 8.51 -1.41 1.07
C ALA A 47 9.08 -2.83 1.29
N GLU A 48 9.53 -3.15 2.50
CA GLU A 48 9.99 -4.50 2.84
C GLU A 48 8.83 -5.50 2.78
N LEU A 49 7.67 -5.13 3.35
CA LEU A 49 6.47 -5.96 3.32
C LEU A 49 5.93 -6.15 1.89
N ALA A 50 5.96 -5.10 1.07
CA ALA A 50 5.62 -5.19 -0.36
C ALA A 50 6.51 -6.18 -1.11
N LYS A 51 7.82 -6.13 -0.86
CA LYS A 51 8.78 -7.04 -1.49
C LYS A 51 8.56 -8.51 -1.09
N LEU A 52 8.18 -8.78 0.16
CA LEU A 52 7.95 -10.14 0.66
C LEU A 52 6.62 -10.74 0.15
N THR A 53 5.59 -9.92 0.04
CA THR A 53 4.21 -10.38 -0.24
C THR A 53 3.84 -10.26 -1.72
N GLY A 54 4.57 -9.46 -2.50
CA GLY A 54 4.20 -9.10 -3.87
C GLY A 54 3.03 -8.11 -3.96
N LEU A 55 2.54 -7.61 -2.83
CA LEU A 55 1.51 -6.57 -2.77
C LEU A 55 2.14 -5.17 -2.92
N SER A 56 1.31 -4.16 -3.18
CA SER A 56 1.80 -2.80 -3.38
C SER A 56 2.21 -2.10 -2.08
N ASP A 57 3.21 -1.23 -2.14
CA ASP A 57 3.61 -0.37 -1.01
C ASP A 57 2.43 0.40 -0.41
N GLU A 58 1.52 0.90 -1.25
CA GLU A 58 0.37 1.70 -0.80
C GLU A 58 -0.61 0.88 0.05
N PHE A 59 -0.72 -0.43 -0.20
CA PHE A 59 -1.48 -1.33 0.66
C PHE A 59 -0.96 -1.28 2.10
N PHE A 60 0.36 -1.42 2.28
CA PHE A 60 1.00 -1.38 3.61
C PHE A 60 1.06 0.03 4.20
N ARG A 61 1.22 1.08 3.40
CA ARG A 61 1.14 2.47 3.89
C ARG A 61 -0.22 2.79 4.49
N ARG A 62 -1.31 2.31 3.88
CA ARG A 62 -2.66 2.47 4.43
C ARG A 62 -2.81 1.77 5.77
N ILE A 63 -2.23 0.58 5.91
CA ILE A 63 -2.21 -0.15 7.19
C ILE A 63 -1.39 0.62 8.23
N ALA A 64 -0.19 1.07 7.88
CA ALA A 64 0.68 1.84 8.77
C ALA A 64 0.00 3.11 9.31
N ARG A 65 -0.73 3.84 8.45
CA ARG A 65 -1.54 5.01 8.86
C ARG A 65 -2.64 4.63 9.85
N LYS A 66 -3.34 3.51 9.61
CA LYS A 66 -4.43 3.02 10.46
C LYS A 66 -3.93 2.64 11.86
N VAL A 67 -2.76 2.00 11.96
CA VAL A 67 -2.18 1.55 13.25
C VAL A 67 -1.23 2.58 13.88
N GLY A 68 -1.03 3.74 13.25
CA GLY A 68 -0.13 4.78 13.74
C GLY A 68 1.37 4.46 13.63
N ALA A 69 1.74 3.42 12.87
CA ALA A 69 3.13 3.04 12.59
C ALA A 69 3.75 3.84 11.43
N GLU A 70 3.12 4.93 10.99
CA GLU A 70 3.65 5.76 9.91
C GLU A 70 4.97 6.40 10.36
N ARG A 71 6.07 5.95 9.76
CA ARG A 71 7.37 6.60 9.94
C ARG A 71 7.28 8.00 9.34
N LYS A 72 7.13 9.01 10.20
CA LYS A 72 7.32 10.41 9.83
C LYS A 72 8.77 10.57 9.39
N ARG A 73 9.02 10.57 8.07
CA ARG A 73 10.28 11.09 7.56
C ARG A 73 10.35 12.56 7.97
N GLU A 74 11.52 13.01 8.40
CA GLU A 74 11.75 14.44 8.57
C GLU A 74 11.40 15.16 7.26
N PRO A 75 10.71 16.31 7.31
CA PRO A 75 10.43 17.09 6.11
C PRO A 75 11.74 17.37 5.36
N THR A 76 11.86 16.88 4.13
CA THR A 76 13.01 17.17 3.26
C THR A 76 12.92 18.56 2.65
N VAL A 77 11.70 19.13 2.58
CA VAL A 77 11.47 20.47 2.03
C VAL A 77 11.79 21.51 3.11
N GLY A 78 12.80 22.34 2.87
CA GLY A 78 13.24 23.41 3.79
C GLY A 78 14.62 23.18 4.40
N ARG A 79 15.12 21.94 4.44
CA ARG A 79 16.43 21.61 5.03
C ARG A 79 17.60 22.26 4.28
N GLU A 80 17.50 22.36 2.95
CA GLU A 80 18.49 23.06 2.11
C GLU A 80 18.41 24.59 2.28
N VAL A 81 17.20 25.13 2.51
CA VAL A 81 16.98 26.56 2.73
C VAL A 81 17.50 26.99 4.10
N GLU A 82 17.27 26.18 5.14
CA GLU A 82 17.82 26.37 6.48
C GLU A 82 19.34 26.18 6.51
N ALA A 83 19.87 25.16 5.82
CA ALA A 83 21.31 24.97 5.70
C ALA A 83 22.00 26.15 5.01
N LYS A 84 21.37 26.71 3.96
CA LYS A 84 21.89 27.88 3.26
C LYS A 84 21.86 29.14 4.14
N ARG A 85 20.77 29.37 4.87
CA ARG A 85 20.65 30.48 5.85
C ARG A 85 21.64 30.36 7.02
N ALA A 86 21.91 29.14 7.49
CA ALA A 86 22.87 28.91 8.57
C ALA A 86 24.33 29.08 8.12
N SER A 87 24.61 28.98 6.81
CA SER A 87 25.95 29.15 6.22
C SER A 87 26.30 30.57 5.81
N GLU A 88 25.34 31.51 5.83
CA GLU A 88 25.56 32.93 5.61
C GLU A 88 25.61 33.63 6.99
N PRO A 89 26.80 33.88 7.58
CA PRO A 89 26.90 34.76 8.73
C PRO A 89 26.61 36.19 8.25
N GLU A 90 25.57 36.81 8.80
CA GLU A 90 25.34 38.25 8.56
C GLU A 90 26.50 39.05 9.16
N ALA A 91 27.02 39.93 8.32
CA ALA A 91 28.19 40.79 8.47
C ALA A 91 27.80 42.19 9.00
#